data_AF-A0A413FER8-F1
#
_entry.id   AF-A0A413FER8-F1
#
_cell.length_a   1.000
_cell.length_b   1.000
_cell.length_c   1.000
_cell.angle_alpha   90.00
_cell.angle_beta   90.00
_cell.angle_gamma   90.00
#
_symmetry.space_group_name_H-M   'P 1'
#
loop_
_entity.id
_entity.type
_entity.pdbx_description
1 polymer ?
#
loop_
_entity_poly.entity_id
_entity_poly.type
_entity_poly.pdbx_seq_one_letter_code
_entity_poly.pdbx_strand_id
1 'polypeptide(L)'
;MTIGHYSVIYADPPWRYQRSAVQGAAEKHYPTMGIDELCALPVADLAAPDSVLFMWATFPQLPEALRLIKAWGFQYKSVAFVWLKQNRKSEGWFYGLGFWTRGNAEVCLLATRGHPKRQAANVHQFIISPIREHSRKPEEAREKIVALMGDVPRVELFARQTPPGWDVWGNEVESTLPDFWTLCPEVGGPERSD
;
A
#
# COMPACT_ATOMS: atom_id res chain seq x y z
N MET A 1 7.01 -16.14 -15.80
CA MET A 1 6.14 -14.95 -15.93
C MET A 1 4.70 -15.37 -15.67
N THR A 2 4.17 -15.01 -14.50
CA THR A 2 2.76 -15.21 -14.15
C THR A 2 1.98 -14.05 -14.75
N ILE A 3 1.45 -14.22 -15.96
CA ILE A 3 0.75 -13.14 -16.68
C ILE A 3 -0.71 -13.13 -16.26
N GLY A 4 -1.20 -11.98 -15.78
CA GLY A 4 -2.63 -11.64 -15.71
C GLY A 4 -3.46 -12.43 -14.69
N HIS A 5 -2.90 -12.77 -13.53
CA HIS A 5 -3.54 -13.68 -12.57
C HIS A 5 -4.44 -12.99 -11.54
N TYR A 6 -4.11 -11.76 -11.12
CA TYR A 6 -4.73 -11.16 -9.94
C TYR A 6 -5.90 -10.24 -10.28
N SER A 7 -7.08 -10.59 -9.77
CA SER A 7 -8.28 -9.74 -9.81
C SER A 7 -8.20 -8.58 -8.81
N VAL A 8 -7.41 -8.77 -7.75
CA VAL A 8 -7.16 -7.73 -6.72
C VAL A 8 -5.67 -7.60 -6.47
N ILE A 9 -5.19 -6.35 -6.51
CA ILE A 9 -3.86 -5.98 -6.06
C ILE A 9 -4.03 -5.01 -4.90
N TYR A 10 -3.36 -5.29 -3.78
CA TYR A 10 -3.31 -4.42 -2.62
C TYR A 10 -1.86 -3.98 -2.39
N ALA A 11 -1.59 -2.70 -2.20
CA ALA A 11 -0.23 -2.19 -2.12
C ALA A 11 -0.08 -1.12 -1.03
N ASP A 12 1.04 -1.17 -0.31
CA ASP A 12 1.51 -0.10 0.59
C ASP A 12 2.92 0.35 0.17
N PRO A 13 3.06 1.15 -0.90
CA PRO A 13 4.37 1.48 -1.45
C PRO A 13 5.28 2.22 -0.45
N PRO A 14 6.58 1.91 -0.40
CA PRO A 14 7.52 2.55 0.51
C PRO A 14 7.98 3.91 -0.01
N TRP A 15 7.09 4.90 0.01
CA TRP A 15 7.30 6.25 -0.55
C TRP A 15 8.57 6.93 -0.01
N ARG A 16 9.50 7.30 -0.91
CA ARG A 16 10.60 8.20 -0.57
C ARG A 16 10.11 9.65 -0.58
N TYR A 17 10.26 10.36 0.53
CA TYR A 17 9.95 11.79 0.61
C TYR A 17 11.12 12.61 0.07
N GLN A 18 10.84 13.64 -0.75
CA GLN A 18 11.86 14.62 -1.09
C GLN A 18 12.26 15.38 0.17
N ARG A 19 13.56 15.38 0.49
CA ARG A 19 14.10 16.01 1.69
C ARG A 19 13.75 17.50 1.73
N SER A 20 13.02 17.92 2.76
CA SER A 20 13.18 19.26 3.33
C SER A 20 14.04 19.11 4.59
N ALA A 21 14.89 20.10 4.87
CA ALA A 21 15.93 20.07 5.90
C ALA A 21 15.44 19.87 7.36
N VAL A 22 14.17 19.49 7.59
CA VAL A 22 13.51 19.50 8.90
C VAL A 22 12.84 18.15 9.28
N GLN A 23 12.89 17.11 8.43
CA GLN A 23 12.15 15.86 8.68
C GLN A 23 13.04 14.61 8.77
N GLY A 24 14.00 14.64 9.69
CA GLY A 24 14.79 13.46 10.06
C GLY A 24 14.03 12.54 11.03
N ALA A 25 13.26 11.57 10.52
CA ALA A 25 12.79 10.43 11.34
C ALA A 25 12.42 9.18 10.51
N ALA A 26 11.93 9.33 9.28
CA ALA A 26 11.43 8.20 8.49
C ALA A 26 12.53 7.35 7.82
N GLU A 27 13.63 7.97 7.36
CA GLU A 27 14.71 7.28 6.62
C GLU A 27 15.59 6.37 7.50
N LYS A 28 15.47 6.41 8.83
CA LYS A 28 16.36 5.62 9.71
C LYS A 28 15.96 4.15 9.90
N HIS A 29 14.82 3.71 9.37
CA HIS A 29 14.25 2.41 9.75
C HIS A 29 13.89 1.45 8.61
N TYR A 30 13.67 1.90 7.36
CA TYR A 30 13.35 1.01 6.22
C TYR A 30 13.80 1.58 4.88
N PRO A 31 14.19 0.75 3.90
CA PRO A 31 14.53 1.22 2.56
C PRO A 31 13.28 1.77 1.86
N THR A 32 13.39 2.99 1.33
CA THR A 32 12.33 3.65 0.55
C THR A 32 12.63 3.59 -0.93
N MET A 33 11.60 3.64 -1.78
CA MET A 33 11.74 3.68 -3.23
C MET A 33 11.37 5.06 -3.77
N GLY A 34 12.17 5.54 -4.71
CA GLY A 34 11.81 6.69 -5.53
C GLY A 34 10.62 6.35 -6.44
N ILE A 35 9.87 7.36 -6.85
CA ILE A 35 8.70 7.14 -7.71
C ILE A 35 9.05 6.46 -9.04
N ASP A 36 10.21 6.76 -9.62
CA ASP A 36 10.62 6.14 -10.88
C ASP A 36 10.90 4.64 -10.72
N GLU A 37 11.51 4.24 -9.59
CA GLU A 37 11.73 2.83 -9.23
C GLU A 37 10.38 2.11 -9.03
N LEU A 38 9.43 2.76 -8.34
CA LEU A 38 8.07 2.22 -8.16
C LEU A 38 7.33 2.07 -9.49
N CYS A 39 7.47 3.04 -10.39
CA CYS A 39 6.84 3.01 -11.72
C CYS A 39 7.45 1.94 -12.63
N ALA A 40 8.72 1.57 -12.42
CA ALA A 40 9.40 0.53 -13.20
C ALA A 40 8.98 -0.90 -12.83
N LEU A 41 8.30 -1.09 -11.68
CA LEU A 41 7.82 -2.41 -11.27
C LEU A 41 6.80 -2.95 -12.27
N PRO A 42 6.90 -4.23 -12.69
CA PRO A 42 6.02 -4.85 -13.68
C PRO A 42 4.65 -5.24 -13.09
N VAL A 43 4.05 -4.40 -12.25
CA VAL A 43 2.73 -4.66 -11.61
C VAL A 43 1.65 -4.88 -12.66
N ALA A 44 1.80 -4.28 -13.84
CA ALA A 44 0.89 -4.49 -14.94
C ALA A 44 0.81 -5.95 -15.40
N ASP A 45 1.89 -6.72 -15.27
CA ASP A 45 1.96 -8.12 -15.69
C ASP A 45 1.27 -9.05 -14.69
N LEU A 46 1.17 -8.65 -13.43
CA LEU A 46 0.44 -9.37 -12.38
C LEU A 46 -1.08 -9.24 -12.53
N ALA A 47 -1.54 -8.07 -13.00
CA ALA A 47 -2.94 -7.69 -12.99
C ALA A 47 -3.76 -8.39 -14.09
N ALA A 48 -4.85 -9.04 -13.70
CA ALA A 48 -5.85 -9.56 -14.64
C ALA A 48 -6.46 -8.43 -15.50
N PRO A 49 -7.01 -8.74 -16.69
CA PRO A 49 -7.61 -7.73 -17.58
C PRO A 49 -8.68 -6.88 -16.90
N ASP A 50 -9.51 -7.51 -16.07
CA ASP A 50 -10.46 -6.85 -15.18
C ASP A 50 -9.97 -6.99 -13.73
N SER A 51 -9.43 -5.92 -13.18
CA SER A 51 -8.82 -5.95 -11.84
C SER A 51 -8.93 -4.63 -11.09
N VAL A 52 -8.81 -4.71 -9.76
CA VAL A 52 -8.87 -3.57 -8.85
C VAL A 52 -7.55 -3.44 -8.10
N LEU A 53 -7.03 -2.21 -8.03
CA LEU A 53 -5.89 -1.82 -7.23
C LEU A 53 -6.37 -1.04 -6.00
N PHE A 54 -5.97 -1.49 -4.83
CA PHE A 54 -6.10 -0.81 -3.54
C PHE A 54 -4.72 -0.33 -3.11
N MET A 55 -4.50 0.98 -3.01
CA MET A 55 -3.16 1.55 -2.74
C MET A 55 -3.19 2.52 -1.57
N TRP A 56 -2.43 2.23 -0.52
CA TRP A 56 -2.22 3.20 0.55
C TRP A 56 -1.35 4.36 0.09
N ALA A 57 -1.77 5.56 0.47
CA ALA A 57 -0.99 6.78 0.30
C ALA A 57 -1.16 7.67 1.53
N THR A 58 -0.08 8.35 1.91
CA THR A 58 -0.18 9.50 2.81
C THR A 58 -0.65 10.71 2.01
N PHE A 59 -1.31 11.67 2.66
CA PHE A 59 -1.82 12.86 1.97
C PHE A 59 -0.78 13.61 1.12
N PRO A 60 0.46 13.82 1.58
CA PRO A 60 1.50 14.46 0.76
C PRO A 60 1.92 13.63 -0.47
N GLN A 61 1.77 12.31 -0.41
CA GLN A 61 2.15 11.39 -1.49
C GLN A 61 1.03 11.17 -2.51
N LEU A 62 -0.13 11.82 -2.36
CA LEU A 62 -1.24 11.69 -3.29
C LEU A 62 -0.87 11.99 -4.76
N PRO A 63 -0.10 13.04 -5.09
CA PRO A 63 0.31 13.28 -6.48
C PRO A 63 1.11 12.11 -7.07
N GLU A 64 2.07 11.58 -6.32
CA GLU A 64 2.90 10.44 -6.75
C GLU A 64 2.10 9.13 -6.79
N ALA A 65 1.16 8.93 -5.86
CA ALA A 65 0.27 7.77 -5.87
C ALA A 65 -0.63 7.75 -7.12
N LEU A 66 -1.17 8.90 -7.53
CA LEU A 66 -1.96 9.00 -8.77
C LEU A 66 -1.09 8.75 -10.01
N ARG A 67 0.16 9.22 -10.01
CA ARG A 67 1.14 8.90 -11.06
C ARG A 67 1.44 7.41 -11.10
N LEU A 68 1.65 6.78 -9.95
CA LEU A 68 1.97 5.35 -9.83
C LEU A 68 0.80 4.47 -10.31
N ILE A 69 -0.43 4.81 -9.90
CA ILE A 69 -1.66 4.15 -10.38
C ILE A 69 -1.70 4.12 -11.92
N LYS A 70 -1.40 5.27 -12.56
CA LYS A 70 -1.36 5.37 -14.03
C LYS A 70 -0.22 4.54 -14.62
N ALA A 71 0.98 4.59 -14.04
CA ALA A 71 2.15 3.85 -14.50
C ALA A 71 1.92 2.33 -14.46
N TRP A 72 1.23 1.84 -13.42
CA TRP A 72 0.84 0.44 -13.32
C TRP A 72 -0.37 0.06 -14.20
N GLY A 73 -0.86 0.97 -15.05
CA GLY A 73 -1.94 0.69 -16.00
C GLY A 73 -3.32 0.57 -15.35
N PHE A 74 -3.57 1.31 -14.27
CA PHE A 74 -4.88 1.44 -13.64
C PHE A 74 -5.42 2.86 -13.79
N GLN A 75 -6.74 2.99 -13.69
CA GLN A 75 -7.43 4.28 -13.65
C GLN A 75 -7.97 4.53 -12.25
N TYR A 76 -7.53 5.62 -11.61
CA TYR A 76 -8.07 6.06 -10.33
C TYR A 76 -9.60 6.25 -10.41
N LYS A 77 -10.32 5.83 -9.36
CA LYS A 77 -11.77 5.96 -9.26
C LYS A 77 -12.19 6.77 -8.04
N SER A 78 -11.71 6.40 -6.85
CA SER A 78 -12.11 7.04 -5.59
C SER A 78 -11.17 6.63 -4.45
N VAL A 79 -11.44 7.09 -3.24
CA VAL A 79 -10.87 6.50 -2.02
C VAL A 79 -11.65 5.21 -1.69
N ALA A 80 -10.97 4.07 -1.57
CA ALA A 80 -11.56 2.84 -1.06
C ALA A 80 -11.83 2.96 0.43
N PHE A 81 -10.80 3.34 1.20
CA PHE A 81 -10.87 3.41 2.66
C PHE A 81 -10.18 4.65 3.22
N VAL A 82 -10.71 5.15 4.33
CA VAL A 82 -10.09 6.18 5.15
C VAL A 82 -9.84 5.58 6.52
N TRP A 83 -8.56 5.41 6.87
CA TRP A 83 -8.17 4.97 8.20
C TRP A 83 -8.09 6.15 9.14
N LEU A 84 -9.03 6.24 10.08
CA LEU A 84 -9.02 7.20 11.18
C LEU A 84 -8.25 6.58 12.35
N LYS A 85 -7.12 7.20 12.70
CA LYS A 85 -6.14 6.62 13.62
C LYS A 85 -6.47 6.91 15.07
N GLN A 86 -6.64 5.85 15.87
CA GLN A 86 -6.75 5.97 17.32
C GLN A 86 -5.38 5.76 18.00
N ASN A 87 -5.25 6.26 19.22
CA ASN A 87 -4.06 6.03 20.03
C ASN A 87 -3.92 4.53 20.39
N ARG A 88 -2.68 4.03 20.47
CA ARG A 88 -2.41 2.61 20.79
C ARG A 88 -2.80 2.23 22.22
N LYS A 89 -2.60 3.13 23.18
CA LYS A 89 -2.66 2.83 24.63
C LYS A 89 -3.67 3.67 25.40
N SER A 90 -4.19 4.74 24.81
CA SER A 90 -5.12 5.66 25.45
C SER A 90 -6.36 5.82 24.60
N GLU A 91 -7.46 6.23 25.21
CA GLU A 91 -8.64 6.62 24.46
C GLU A 91 -8.35 7.88 23.61
N GLY A 92 -9.06 8.02 22.50
CA GLY A 92 -8.98 9.18 21.61
C GLY A 92 -8.09 9.00 20.37
N TRP A 93 -7.91 10.12 19.65
CA TRP A 93 -7.29 10.17 18.32
C TRP A 93 -5.78 10.32 18.37
N PHE A 94 -5.10 9.65 17.43
CA PHE A 94 -3.68 9.82 17.18
C PHE A 94 -3.43 11.02 16.25
N TYR A 95 -2.42 11.83 16.56
CA TYR A 95 -2.03 13.00 15.77
C TYR A 95 -0.54 12.97 15.45
N GLY A 96 -0.21 12.65 14.20
CA GLY A 96 1.14 12.65 13.65
C GLY A 96 1.69 14.06 13.38
N LEU A 97 2.97 14.10 12.99
CA LEU A 97 3.76 15.34 12.87
C LEU A 97 3.25 16.31 11.80
N GLY A 98 2.54 15.82 10.78
CA GLY A 98 1.84 16.67 9.81
C GLY A 98 2.74 17.63 9.02
N PHE A 99 2.12 18.45 8.18
CA PHE A 99 2.79 19.59 7.52
C PHE A 99 2.05 20.87 7.90
N TRP A 100 0.91 21.12 7.26
CA TRP A 100 0.02 22.25 7.55
C TRP A 100 -1.00 21.94 8.65
N THR A 101 -1.42 20.67 8.74
CA THR A 101 -2.31 20.16 9.79
C THR A 101 -1.71 18.89 10.38
N ARG A 102 -2.13 18.55 11.61
CA ARG A 102 -1.72 17.30 12.28
C ARG A 102 -2.39 16.11 11.57
N GLY A 103 -1.59 15.23 10.99
CA GLY A 103 -2.10 14.06 10.28
C GLY A 103 -2.67 13.02 11.23
N ASN A 104 -3.96 12.73 11.14
CA ASN A 104 -4.67 11.72 11.96
C ASN A 104 -5.37 10.65 11.11
N ALA A 105 -5.20 10.70 9.79
CA ALA A 105 -5.77 9.74 8.87
C ALA A 105 -4.80 9.33 7.76
N GLU A 106 -5.05 8.18 7.15
CA GLU A 106 -4.44 7.72 5.90
C GLU A 106 -5.52 7.23 4.95
N VAL A 107 -5.24 7.28 3.64
CA VAL A 107 -6.20 6.87 2.61
C VAL A 107 -5.68 5.67 1.83
N CYS A 108 -6.59 4.73 1.56
CA CYS A 108 -6.41 3.66 0.59
C CYS A 108 -7.20 4.02 -0.66
N LEU A 109 -6.51 4.27 -1.76
CA LEU A 109 -7.08 4.64 -3.05
C LEU A 109 -7.60 3.40 -3.77
N LEU A 110 -8.71 3.56 -4.49
CA LEU A 110 -9.28 2.55 -5.40
C LEU A 110 -9.03 2.97 -6.84
N ALA A 111 -8.41 2.08 -7.60
CA ALA A 111 -8.25 2.21 -9.04
C ALA A 111 -8.64 0.92 -9.75
N THR A 112 -9.05 0.99 -11.01
CA THR A 112 -9.47 -0.18 -11.78
C THR A 112 -8.77 -0.27 -13.12
N ARG A 113 -8.60 -1.50 -13.59
CA ARG A 113 -8.26 -1.83 -14.97
C ARG A 113 -9.42 -2.65 -15.55
N GLY A 114 -9.83 -2.34 -16.77
CA GLY A 114 -11.01 -2.97 -17.38
C GLY A 114 -12.31 -2.65 -16.63
N HIS A 115 -13.17 -3.66 -16.50
CA HIS A 115 -14.51 -3.57 -15.92
C HIS A 115 -14.73 -4.61 -14.80
N PRO A 116 -13.95 -4.54 -13.69
CA PRO A 116 -14.08 -5.49 -12.60
C PRO A 116 -15.45 -5.41 -11.93
N LYS A 117 -16.00 -6.56 -11.54
CA LYS A 117 -17.30 -6.65 -10.89
C LYS A 117 -17.17 -6.53 -9.37
N ARG A 118 -17.84 -5.53 -8.81
CA ARG A 118 -18.05 -5.39 -7.36
C ARG A 118 -19.05 -6.43 -6.87
N GLN A 119 -18.74 -7.16 -5.80
CA GLN A 119 -19.60 -8.19 -5.21
C GLN A 119 -20.55 -7.64 -4.13
N ALA A 120 -20.10 -6.67 -3.33
CA ALA A 120 -20.89 -6.12 -2.24
C ALA A 120 -21.06 -4.60 -2.33
N ALA A 121 -22.25 -4.11 -1.96
CA ALA A 121 -22.57 -2.69 -1.99
C ALA A 121 -22.51 -1.99 -0.62
N ASN A 122 -22.42 -2.77 0.45
CA ASN A 122 -22.48 -2.34 1.85
C ASN A 122 -21.09 -2.18 2.51
N VAL A 123 -20.00 -2.19 1.72
CA VAL A 123 -18.67 -1.95 2.26
C VAL A 123 -18.43 -0.45 2.39
N HIS A 124 -18.39 0.04 3.63
CA HIS A 124 -18.16 1.45 3.95
C HIS A 124 -16.66 1.80 4.03
N GLN A 125 -16.33 3.05 3.68
CA GLN A 125 -14.95 3.54 3.57
C GLN A 125 -14.20 3.64 4.90
N PHE A 126 -14.89 3.88 6.03
CA PHE A 126 -14.19 4.10 7.29
C PHE A 126 -13.57 2.82 7.85
N ILE A 127 -12.31 2.96 8.27
CA ILE A 127 -11.61 2.05 9.17
C ILE A 127 -11.23 2.89 10.38
N ILE A 128 -11.76 2.55 11.55
CA ILE A 128 -11.45 3.25 12.81
C ILE A 128 -10.73 2.23 13.68
N SER A 129 -9.42 2.41 13.84
CA SER A 129 -8.63 1.46 14.62
C SER A 129 -7.36 2.10 15.19
N PRO A 130 -6.81 1.55 16.30
CA PRO A 130 -5.56 2.02 16.87
C PRO A 130 -4.38 1.85 15.93
N ILE A 131 -3.45 2.80 15.99
CA ILE A 131 -2.12 2.60 15.38
C ILE A 131 -1.41 1.41 16.04
N ARG A 132 -0.70 0.62 15.23
CA ARG A 132 0.08 -0.55 15.66
C ARG A 132 1.58 -0.27 15.55
N GLU A 133 2.39 -1.29 15.26
CA GLU A 133 3.80 -1.14 14.92
C GLU A 133 4.00 -0.15 13.77
N HIS A 134 5.21 0.42 13.65
CA HIS A 134 5.46 1.54 12.75
C HIS A 134 5.03 1.24 11.29
N SER A 135 4.14 2.07 10.75
CA SER A 135 3.59 1.95 9.38
C SER A 135 2.73 0.70 9.11
N ARG A 136 2.41 -0.12 10.11
CA ARG A 136 1.50 -1.27 9.94
C ARG A 136 0.07 -0.78 9.64
N LYS A 137 -0.45 -1.19 8.49
CA LYS A 137 -1.83 -0.91 8.05
C LYS A 137 -2.85 -1.80 8.78
N PRO A 138 -4.10 -1.34 8.94
CA PRO A 138 -5.17 -2.11 9.59
C PRO A 138 -5.50 -3.40 8.82
N GLU A 139 -5.73 -4.50 9.54
CA GLU A 139 -6.12 -5.79 8.95
C GLU A 139 -7.51 -5.72 8.33
N GLU A 140 -8.38 -4.87 8.89
CA GLU A 140 -9.73 -4.57 8.45
C GLU A 140 -9.79 -4.12 6.98
N ALA A 141 -8.69 -3.57 6.45
CA ALA A 141 -8.59 -3.23 5.03
C ALA A 141 -8.67 -4.49 4.15
N ARG A 142 -7.96 -5.56 4.51
CA ARG A 142 -8.00 -6.83 3.76
C ARG A 142 -9.38 -7.46 3.83
N GLU A 143 -9.97 -7.49 5.01
CA GLU A 143 -11.33 -8.02 5.22
C GLU A 143 -12.35 -7.26 4.36
N LYS A 144 -12.29 -5.93 4.36
CA LYS A 144 -13.16 -5.08 3.53
C LYS A 144 -12.92 -5.27 2.03
N ILE A 145 -11.67 -5.49 1.60
CA ILE A 145 -11.35 -5.82 0.20
C ILE A 145 -12.00 -7.15 -0.20
N VAL A 146 -11.84 -8.20 0.62
CA VAL A 146 -12.46 -9.50 0.35
C VAL A 146 -13.98 -9.41 0.38
N ALA A 147 -14.57 -8.66 1.31
CA ALA A 147 -16.01 -8.42 1.32
C ALA A 147 -16.49 -7.69 0.05
N LEU A 148 -15.71 -6.71 -0.44
CA LEU A 148 -16.08 -5.90 -1.61
C LEU A 148 -15.95 -6.67 -2.93
N MET A 149 -14.90 -7.47 -3.08
CA MET A 149 -14.49 -8.10 -4.34
C MET A 149 -14.76 -9.61 -4.38
N GLY A 150 -15.08 -10.23 -3.25
CA GLY A 150 -15.26 -11.67 -3.10
C GLY A 150 -13.94 -12.43 -2.92
N ASP A 151 -14.08 -13.76 -2.89
CA ASP A 151 -12.94 -14.67 -2.81
C ASP A 151 -12.35 -14.91 -4.21
N VAL A 152 -11.47 -13.98 -4.62
CA VAL A 152 -10.82 -13.97 -5.94
C VAL A 152 -9.30 -13.98 -5.78
N PRO A 153 -8.53 -14.39 -6.81
CA PRO A 153 -7.07 -14.29 -6.78
C PRO A 153 -6.62 -12.87 -6.43
N ARG A 154 -5.82 -12.76 -5.36
CA ARG A 154 -5.39 -11.50 -4.77
C ARG A 154 -3.96 -11.54 -4.26
N VAL A 155 -3.26 -10.44 -4.44
CA VAL A 155 -1.87 -10.27 -4.01
C VAL A 155 -1.68 -8.98 -3.23
N GLU A 156 -0.84 -9.02 -2.20
CA GLU A 156 -0.35 -7.86 -1.47
C GLU A 156 1.11 -7.57 -1.83
N LEU A 157 1.35 -6.37 -2.34
CA LEU A 157 2.67 -5.84 -2.67
C LEU A 157 3.18 -4.96 -1.53
N PHE A 158 4.48 -5.07 -1.25
CA PHE A 158 5.16 -4.48 -0.09
C PHE A 158 4.61 -5.01 1.24
N ALA A 159 4.20 -6.28 1.23
CA ALA A 159 3.63 -6.95 2.40
C ALA A 159 4.65 -7.09 3.54
N ARG A 160 4.15 -7.01 4.77
CA ARG A 160 4.92 -7.32 5.99
C ARG A 160 4.41 -8.54 6.75
N GLN A 161 3.32 -9.13 6.24
CA GLN A 161 2.62 -10.26 6.84
C GLN A 161 2.13 -11.19 5.73
N THR A 162 1.87 -12.45 6.08
CA THR A 162 1.36 -13.50 5.19
C THR A 162 -0.10 -13.86 5.57
N PRO A 163 -1.07 -12.97 5.34
CA PRO A 163 -2.46 -13.25 5.70
C PRO A 163 -3.01 -14.42 4.86
N PRO A 164 -3.82 -15.32 5.45
CA PRO A 164 -4.38 -16.47 4.74
C PRO A 164 -5.13 -16.05 3.47
N GLY A 165 -4.89 -16.78 2.38
CA GLY A 165 -5.54 -16.55 1.09
C GLY A 165 -5.08 -15.30 0.35
N TRP A 166 -3.92 -14.73 0.70
CA TRP A 166 -3.24 -13.69 -0.07
C TRP A 166 -1.89 -14.19 -0.54
N ASP A 167 -1.60 -13.98 -1.82
CA ASP A 167 -0.23 -13.97 -2.27
C ASP A 167 0.47 -12.71 -1.76
N VAL A 168 1.78 -12.78 -1.54
CA VAL A 168 2.54 -11.67 -0.97
C VAL A 168 3.88 -11.47 -1.65
N TRP A 169 4.28 -10.21 -1.76
CA TRP A 169 5.63 -9.81 -2.14
C TRP A 169 6.06 -8.64 -1.25
N GLY A 170 7.19 -8.77 -0.56
CA GLY A 170 7.72 -7.74 0.34
C GLY A 170 8.98 -8.21 1.07
N ASN A 171 9.71 -7.28 1.67
CA ASN A 171 11.01 -7.54 2.31
C ASN A 171 10.92 -8.25 3.66
N GLU A 172 9.75 -8.26 4.29
CA GLU A 172 9.53 -8.82 5.63
C GLU A 172 8.76 -10.15 5.58
N VAL A 173 8.60 -10.73 4.40
CA VAL A 173 7.86 -11.98 4.17
C VAL A 173 8.59 -12.86 3.16
N GLU A 174 8.36 -14.18 3.25
CA GLU A 174 8.72 -15.08 2.16
C GLU A 174 7.77 -14.83 0.98
N SER A 175 8.32 -14.35 -0.13
CA SER A 175 7.54 -14.00 -1.32
C SER A 175 6.88 -15.23 -1.93
N THR A 176 5.57 -15.13 -2.23
CA THR A 176 4.86 -16.16 -3.01
C THR A 176 4.92 -15.89 -4.51
N LEU A 177 5.52 -14.76 -4.92
CA LEU A 177 5.77 -14.39 -6.30
C LEU A 177 7.25 -14.64 -6.66
N PRO A 178 7.63 -15.85 -7.11
CA PRO A 178 8.98 -16.07 -7.62
C PRO A 178 9.17 -15.21 -8.88
N ASP A 179 10.32 -14.53 -8.95
CA ASP A 179 10.76 -13.75 -10.12
C ASP A 179 9.91 -12.51 -10.51
N PHE A 180 9.05 -11.99 -9.62
CA PHE A 180 8.31 -10.75 -9.91
C PHE A 180 9.25 -9.54 -10.10
N TRP A 181 10.26 -9.44 -9.23
CA TRP A 181 11.32 -8.45 -9.33
C TRP A 181 12.53 -8.93 -8.54
N THR A 182 13.71 -8.92 -9.13
CA THR A 182 14.92 -9.56 -8.59
C THR A 182 15.52 -8.86 -7.37
N LEU A 183 15.15 -7.60 -7.10
CA LEU A 183 15.65 -6.83 -5.94
C LEU A 183 14.54 -5.98 -5.35
N CYS A 184 13.77 -6.57 -4.43
CA CYS A 184 13.01 -5.80 -3.45
C CYS A 184 14.05 -4.99 -2.62
N PRO A 185 13.86 -3.68 -2.33
CA PRO A 185 14.94 -2.85 -1.80
C PRO A 185 15.54 -3.43 -0.52
N GLU A 186 16.84 -3.73 -0.50
CA GLU A 186 17.46 -4.30 0.68
C GLU A 186 17.53 -3.30 1.83
N VAL A 187 17.45 -3.78 3.07
CA VAL A 187 17.70 -2.94 4.26
C VAL A 187 19.17 -2.55 4.22
N GLY A 188 19.46 -1.30 3.83
CA GLY A 188 20.82 -0.78 3.84
C GLY A 188 21.44 -0.94 5.22
N GLY A 189 22.42 -1.84 5.35
CA GLY A 189 23.26 -1.93 6.53
C GLY A 189 24.04 -0.62 6.71
N PRO A 190 24.46 -0.29 7.94
CA PRO A 190 25.25 0.92 8.16
C PRO A 190 26.53 0.84 7.31
N GLU A 191 26.75 1.84 6.46
CA GLU A 191 28.05 2.05 5.81
C GLU A 191 29.10 2.13 6.92
N ARG A 192 30.05 1.19 6.90
CA ARG A 192 31.26 1.33 7.71
C ARG A 192 32.04 2.48 7.09
N SER A 193 32.00 3.62 7.76
CA SER A 193 32.98 4.67 7.58
C SER A 193 34.33 4.13 8.06
N ASP A 194 35.26 3.95 7.12
CA ASP A 194 36.70 3.88 7.42
C ASP A 194 37.21 5.24 7.91
#